data_AF-A0A9E3IQD4-F1
#
_entry.id   AF-A0A9E3IQD4-F1
#
_cell.length_a   1.000
_cell.length_b   1.000
_cell.length_c   1.000
_cell.angle_alpha   90.00
_cell.angle_beta   90.00
_cell.angle_gamma   90.00
#
_symmetry.space_group_name_H-M   'P 1'
#
loop_
_entity.id
_entity.type
_entity.pdbx_description
1 polymer ?
#
loop_
_entity_poly.entity_id
_entity_poly.type
_entity_poly.pdbx_seq_one_letter_code
_entity_poly.pdbx_strand_id
1 'polypeptide(L)' 'RDREIVTKLFDVLGPLFKARPGGYTRILKMGFRNGDNAPMAFVELVERSHDEEAVTDTSEG' A
#
# COMPACT_ATOMS: atom_id res chain seq x y z
N ARG A 1 -9.22 6.56 18.96
CA ARG A 1 -8.82 5.33 18.25
C ARG A 1 -9.84 5.09 17.16
N ASP A 2 -9.41 4.89 15.92
CA ASP A 2 -10.32 4.77 14.78
C ASP A 2 -10.87 3.34 14.68
N ARG A 3 -12.20 3.20 14.71
CA ARG A 3 -12.87 1.89 14.65
C ARG A 3 -12.86 1.31 13.24
N GLU A 4 -13.00 2.16 12.22
CA GLU A 4 -13.09 1.74 10.82
C GLU A 4 -11.76 1.11 10.38
N ILE A 5 -10.64 1.72 10.79
CA ILE A 5 -9.30 1.19 10.50
C ILE A 5 -9.07 -0.17 11.18
N VAL A 6 -9.55 -0.34 12.41
CA VAL A 6 -9.43 -1.63 13.12
C VAL A 6 -10.27 -2.71 12.43
N THR A 7 -11.50 -2.38 12.02
CA THR A 7 -12.35 -3.28 11.25
C THR A 7 -11.67 -3.67 9.92
N LYS A 8 -11.14 -2.71 9.15
CA LYS A 8 -10.39 -2.99 7.91
C LYS A 8 -9.19 -3.91 8.14
N LEU A 9 -8.46 -3.73 9.24
CA LEU A 9 -7.30 -4.54 9.56
C LEU A 9 -7.65 -6.02 9.74
N PHE A 10 -8.74 -6.32 10.44
CA PHE A 10 -9.12 -7.71 10.73
C PHE A 10 -9.98 -8.34 9.63
N ASP A 11 -10.87 -7.58 9.01
CA ASP A 11 -11.85 -8.13 8.07
C ASP A 11 -11.29 -8.19 6.64
N VAL A 12 -10.35 -7.29 6.29
CA VAL A 12 -9.78 -7.19 4.94
C VAL A 12 -8.31 -7.62 4.93
N LEU A 13 -7.45 -6.92 5.69
CA LEU A 13 -6.00 -7.14 5.60
C LEU A 13 -5.56 -8.47 6.23
N GLY A 14 -6.18 -8.90 7.33
CA GLY A 14 -5.87 -10.16 8.00
C GLY A 14 -5.99 -11.38 7.06
N PRO A 15 -7.16 -11.59 6.42
CA PRO A 15 -7.32 -12.65 5.42
C PRO A 15 -6.37 -12.52 4.23
N LEU A 16 -6.18 -11.30 3.71
CA LEU A 16 -5.32 -11.03 2.55
C LEU A 16 -3.86 -11.46 2.78
N PHE A 17 -3.35 -11.27 4.00
CA PHE A 17 -1.96 -11.60 4.34
C PHE A 17 -1.80 -12.94 5.07
N LYS A 18 -2.85 -13.75 5.21
CA LYS A 18 -2.85 -14.98 6.04
C LYS A 18 -1.74 -15.97 5.69
N ALA A 19 -1.39 -16.10 4.41
CA ALA A 19 -0.37 -17.03 3.94
C ALA A 19 1.07 -16.48 4.04
N ARG A 20 1.25 -15.19 4.36
CA ARG A 20 2.54 -14.50 4.31
C ARG A 20 3.12 -14.33 5.72
N PRO A 21 4.25 -14.98 6.06
CA PRO A 21 4.89 -14.80 7.37
C PRO A 21 5.77 -13.53 7.39
N GLY A 22 5.14 -12.36 7.57
CA GLY A 22 5.84 -11.08 7.70
C GLY A 22 6.18 -10.39 6.36
N GLY A 23 6.76 -9.19 6.44
CA GLY A 23 7.05 -8.39 5.25
C GLY A 23 5.77 -7.92 4.53
N TYR A 24 4.81 -7.37 5.27
CA TYR A 24 3.52 -6.92 4.73
C TYR A 24 3.60 -5.60 3.95
N THR A 25 4.72 -4.89 4.08
CA THR A 25 4.97 -3.61 3.41
C THR A 25 6.23 -3.66 2.56
N ARG A 26 6.24 -2.85 1.50
CA ARG A 26 7.39 -2.59 0.63
C ARG A 26 7.73 -1.12 0.67
N ILE A 27 9.03 -0.82 0.65
CA ILE A 27 9.56 0.55 0.59
C ILE A 27 10.17 0.80 -0.79
N LEU A 28 9.72 1.85 -1.47
CA LEU A 28 10.26 2.32 -2.75
C LEU A 28 10.92 3.67 -2.53
N LYS A 29 12.24 3.76 -2.75
CA LYS A 29 13.01 5.01 -2.58
C LYS A 29 12.67 5.98 -3.71
N MET A 30 12.34 7.23 -3.38
CA MET A 30 11.88 8.24 -4.34
C MET A 30 12.80 9.47 -4.42
N GLY A 31 14.09 9.28 -4.15
CA GLY A 31 15.07 10.37 -4.17
C GLY A 31 14.87 11.35 -3.02
N PHE A 32 15.02 12.64 -3.29
CA PHE A 32 15.00 13.69 -2.28
C PHE A 32 13.90 14.71 -2.56
N ARG A 33 13.26 15.20 -1.49
CA ARG A 33 12.23 16.23 -1.56
C ARG A 33 12.84 17.56 -1.99
N ASN A 34 12.14 18.24 -2.89
CA ASN A 34 12.55 19.56 -3.36
C ASN A 34 12.46 20.60 -2.22
N GLY A 35 13.49 21.42 -2.06
CA GLY A 35 13.54 22.51 -1.07
C GLY A 35 14.35 22.21 0.20
N ASP A 36 14.29 20.99 0.72
CA ASP A 36 15.03 20.59 1.94
C ASP A 36 15.93 19.37 1.74
N ASN A 37 15.96 18.81 0.52
CA ASN A 37 16.76 17.65 0.17
C ASN A 37 16.54 16.46 1.14
N ALA A 38 15.33 16.31 1.68
CA ALA A 38 15.01 15.22 2.61
C ALA A 38 14.81 13.90 1.81
N PRO A 39 15.41 12.77 2.23
CA PRO A 39 15.23 11.49 1.54
C PRO A 39 13.79 11.00 1.67
N MET A 40 13.15 10.69 0.54
CA MET A 40 11.75 10.28 0.44
C MET A 40 11.61 8.82 0.04
N ALA A 41 10.51 8.20 0.47
CA ALA A 41 10.12 6.87 0.03
C ALA A 41 8.59 6.70 0.06
N PHE A 42 8.06 5.84 -0.82
CA PHE A 42 6.71 5.31 -0.70
C PHE A 42 6.73 4.03 0.11
N VAL A 43 5.71 3.87 0.96
CA VAL A 43 5.44 2.63 1.69
C VAL A 43 4.11 2.11 1.17
N GLU A 44 4.11 0.90 0.60
CA GLU A 44 2.92 0.23 0.11
C GLU A 44 2.71 -1.11 0.80
N LEU A 45 1.48 -1.62 0.78
CA LEU A 45 1.18 -3.00 1.13
C LEU A 45 1.65 -3.92 0.00
N VAL A 46 2.21 -5.08 0.38
CA VAL A 46 2.80 -6.02 -0.61
C VAL A 46 1.73 -6.74 -1.42
N GLU A 47 0.61 -7.09 -0.78
CA GLU A 47 -0.55 -7.65 -1.46
C GLU A 47 -1.56 -6.56 -1.78
N ARG A 48 -2.18 -6.65 -2.95
CA ARG A 48 -3.27 -5.77 -3.38
C ARG A 48 -4.56 -6.60 -3.48
N SER A 49 -5.68 -6.04 -3.05
CA SER A 49 -6.98 -6.68 -3.22
C SER A 49 -7.32 -6.77 -4.71
N HIS A 50 -7.79 -7.93 -5.16
CA HIS A 50 -8.17 -8.14 -6.57
C HIS A 50 -9.33 -7.23 -7.03
N ASP A 51 -10.04 -6.61 -6.09
CA ASP A 51 -11.09 -5.62 -6.38
C ASP A 51 -10.54 -4.31 -7.00
N GLU A 52 -9.22 -4.10 -6.97
CA GLU A 52 -8.58 -2.92 -7.57
C GLU A 52 -8.04 -3.15 -9.01
N GLU A 53 -8.14 -4.37 -9.57
CA GLU A 53 -7.70 -4.64 -10.95
C GLU A 53 -8.59 -3.98 -12.02
N ALA A 54 -9.69 -3.32 -11.65
CA ALA A 54 -10.57 -2.62 -12.57
C ALA A 54 -10.15 -1.17 -12.90
N VAL A 55 -8.99 -0.68 -12.45
CA VAL A 55 -8.50 0.69 -12.76
C VAL A 55 -7.09 0.68 -13.34
N THR A 56 -6.91 -0.06 -14.44
CA THR A 56 -5.90 0.18 -15.48
C THR A 56 -6.59 -0.22 -16.78
N ASP A 57 -6.84 0.60 -17.81
CA ASP A 57 -6.00 1.58 -18.47
C ASP A 57 -6.93 2.36 -19.42
N THR A 58 -7.19 3.64 -19.16
CA THR A 58 -7.77 4.55 -20.17
C THR A 58 -7.19 5.93 -19.93
N SER A 59 -5.99 6.13 -20.45
CA SER A 59 -5.61 7.42 -21.02
C SER A 59 -4.61 7.11 -22.14
N GLU A 60 -5.16 6.76 -23.30
CA GLU A 60 -4.53 6.91 -24.61
C GLU A 60 -4.17 8.40 -24.82
N GLY A 61 -3.04 8.68 -25.48
CA GLY A 61 -2.72 9.98 -26.08
C GLY A 61 -1.34 10.53 -25.78
#